data_AF-A0AAV8VG12-F1
#
_entry.id   AF-A0AAV8VG12-F1
#
_cell.length_a   1.000
_cell.length_b   1.000
_cell.length_c   1.000
_cell.angle_alpha   90.00
_cell.angle_beta   90.00
_cell.angle_gamma   90.00
#
_symmetry.space_group_name_H-M   'P 1'
#
loop_
_entity.id
_entity.type
_entity.pdbx_description
1 polymer ?
#
loop_
_entity_poly.entity_id
_entity_poly.type
_entity_poly.pdbx_seq_one_letter_code
_entity_poly.pdbx_strand_id
1 'polypeptide(L)' 'MTGKVLTYKVWSEEGHVQVNNEGAIDFYKKFGFEIVETKEHYYKRIEPADAHVLQKTLRKKVQTNGTIE' A
#
# COMPACT_ATOMS: atom_id res chain seq x y z
N MET A 1 10.17 0.89 -37.17
CA MET A 1 9.56 1.56 -36.00
C MET A 1 9.70 0.63 -34.80
N THR A 2 10.77 0.75 -34.03
CA THR A 2 11.01 -0.07 -32.83
C THR A 2 10.23 0.53 -31.66
N GLY A 3 9.10 -0.09 -31.33
CA GLY A 3 8.30 0.28 -30.16
C GLY A 3 9.07 0.00 -28.87
N LYS A 4 9.37 1.06 -28.10
CA LYS A 4 9.93 0.92 -26.76
C LYS A 4 8.83 0.37 -25.84
N VAL A 5 8.98 -0.86 -25.35
CA VAL A 5 8.20 -1.36 -24.21
C VAL A 5 8.66 -0.58 -22.98
N LEU A 6 7.85 0.37 -22.51
CA LEU A 6 8.13 1.10 -21.28
C LEU A 6 7.74 0.21 -20.10
N THR A 7 8.73 -0.47 -19.51
CA THR A 7 8.55 -1.19 -18.24
C THR A 7 8.51 -0.17 -17.12
N TYR A 8 7.31 0.12 -16.60
CA TYR A 8 7.16 0.99 -15.44
C TYR A 8 7.40 0.19 -14.16
N LYS A 9 8.41 0.59 -13.39
CA LYS A 9 8.62 0.08 -12.03
C LYS A 9 7.48 0.60 -11.13
N VAL A 10 6.67 -0.32 -10.64
CA VAL A 10 5.62 -0.08 -9.64
C VAL A 10 6.27 -0.10 -8.27
N TRP A 11 5.96 0.88 -7.42
CA TRP A 11 6.45 0.95 -6.04
C TRP A 11 5.31 0.64 -5.07
N SER A 12 5.60 0.05 -3.92
CA SER A 12 4.63 -0.15 -2.83
C SER A 12 5.13 0.54 -1.55
N GLU A 13 4.20 1.15 -0.82
CA GLU A 13 4.42 1.56 0.56
C GLU A 13 3.78 0.52 1.48
N GLU A 14 4.50 0.14 2.55
CA GLU A 14 4.05 -0.82 3.54
C GLU A 14 3.96 -0.19 4.94
N GLY A 15 2.91 -0.53 5.68
CA GLY A 15 2.69 -0.16 7.08
C GLY A 15 2.30 -1.38 7.91
N HIS A 16 2.46 -1.29 9.23
CA HIS A 16 2.06 -2.35 10.17
C HIS A 16 1.10 -1.76 11.21
N VAL A 17 -0.04 -2.40 11.42
CA VAL A 17 -1.07 -1.96 12.38
C VAL A 17 -1.51 -3.15 13.23
N GLN A 18 -1.63 -2.95 14.53
CA GLN A 18 -2.11 -3.98 15.46
C GLN A 18 -3.51 -4.48 15.06
N VAL A 19 -3.74 -5.79 15.12
CA VAL A 19 -4.96 -6.43 14.57
C VAL A 19 -6.27 -5.91 15.16
N ASN A 20 -6.26 -5.47 16.42
CA ASN A 20 -7.45 -4.92 17.10
C ASN A 20 -7.60 -3.39 16.95
N ASN A 21 -6.72 -2.72 16.22
CA ASN A 21 -6.82 -1.28 15.99
C ASN A 21 -7.70 -0.99 14.77
N GLU A 22 -9.01 -1.27 14.92
CA GLU A 22 -10.01 -1.10 13.86
C GLU A 22 -10.03 0.32 13.29
N GLY A 23 -9.85 1.34 14.14
CA GLY A 23 -9.83 2.74 13.70
C GLY A 23 -8.69 3.06 12.74
N ALA A 24 -7.47 2.57 13.02
CA ALA A 24 -6.34 2.74 12.10
C ALA A 24 -6.54 1.92 10.82
N ILE A 25 -7.04 0.68 10.94
CA ILE A 25 -7.33 -0.18 9.79
C ILE A 25 -8.31 0.52 8.83
N ASP A 26 -9.42 1.03 9.35
CA ASP A 26 -10.43 1.72 8.55
C ASP A 26 -9.91 3.02 7.95
N PHE A 27 -9.07 3.75 8.69
CA PHE A 27 -8.38 4.92 8.16
C PHE A 27 -7.54 4.54 6.93
N TYR A 28 -6.63 3.56 7.06
CA TYR A 28 -5.75 3.19 5.94
C TYR A 28 -6.50 2.61 4.75
N LYS A 29 -7.55 1.81 4.98
CA LYS A 29 -8.44 1.33 3.91
C LYS A 29 -9.07 2.47 3.11
N LYS A 30 -9.51 3.55 3.76
CA LYS A 30 -10.04 4.75 3.08
C LYS A 30 -9.00 5.42 2.15
N PHE A 31 -7.71 5.28 2.45
CA PHE A 31 -6.62 5.78 1.60
C PHE A 31 -6.14 4.76 0.55
N GLY A 32 -6.83 3.63 0.40
CA GLY A 32 -6.54 2.61 -0.62
C GLY A 32 -5.38 1.69 -0.24
N PHE A 33 -5.11 1.52 1.05
CA PHE A 33 -4.27 0.43 1.54
C PHE A 33 -5.09 -0.85 1.70
N GLU A 34 -4.47 -1.98 1.42
CA GLU A 34 -5.05 -3.32 1.57
C GLU A 34 -4.23 -4.13 2.57
N ILE A 35 -4.89 -5.02 3.33
CA ILE A 35 -4.18 -5.97 4.19
C ILE A 35 -3.66 -7.09 3.30
N VAL A 36 -2.35 -7.28 3.27
CA VAL A 36 -1.69 -8.30 2.42
C VAL A 36 -1.13 -9.47 3.23
N GLU A 37 -0.90 -9.28 4.52
CA GLU A 37 -0.36 -10.29 5.43
C GLU A 37 -0.80 -9.98 6.87
N THR A 38 -0.82 -11.00 7.73
CA THR A 38 -0.87 -10.83 9.19
C THR A 38 0.35 -11.50 9.79
N LYS A 39 1.13 -10.73 10.56
CA LYS A 39 2.32 -11.21 11.25
C LYS A 39 1.96 -11.48 12.70
N GLU A 40 2.09 -12.74 13.09
CA GLU A 40 1.92 -13.17 14.47
C GLU A 40 3.09 -12.67 15.33
N HIS A 41 2.80 -12.30 16.58
CA HIS A 41 3.80 -11.85 17.56
C HIS A 41 4.71 -10.70 17.08
N TYR A 42 4.18 -9.80 16.24
CA TYR A 42 4.92 -8.67 15.69
C TYR A 42 5.38 -7.68 16.78
N TYR A 43 4.49 -7.32 17.71
CA TYR A 43 4.80 -6.42 18.81
C TYR A 43 5.28 -7.21 20.04
N LYS A 44 6.45 -6.83 20.56
CA LYS A 44 7.11 -7.59 21.64
C LYS A 44 6.55 -7.38 23.05
N ARG A 45 5.71 -6.36 23.26
CA ARG A 45 5.39 -5.85 24.62
C ARG A 45 3.93 -5.46 24.83
N ILE A 46 3.06 -5.71 23.87
CA ILE A 46 1.63 -5.36 23.95
C ILE A 46 0.79 -6.50 23.38
N GLU A 47 -0.46 -6.59 23.84
CA GLU A 47 -1.44 -7.58 23.36
C GLU A 47 -2.66 -6.89 22.72
N PRO A 48 -3.23 -7.46 21.64
CA PRO A 48 -2.72 -8.62 20.91
C PRO A 48 -1.41 -8.31 20.18
N ALA A 49 -0.43 -9.21 20.24
CA ALA A 49 0.90 -8.96 19.67
C ALA A 49 0.92 -8.92 18.13
N ASP A 50 -0.14 -9.38 17.48
CA ASP A 50 -0.21 -9.53 16.02
C ASP A 50 -0.40 -8.18 15.30
N ALA A 51 0.11 -8.10 14.07
CA ALA A 51 -0.03 -6.92 13.21
C ALA A 51 -0.46 -7.30 11.79
N HIS A 52 -1.37 -6.54 11.21
CA HIS A 52 -1.64 -6.55 9.78
C HIS A 52 -0.57 -5.74 9.03
N VAL A 53 -0.04 -6.32 7.95
CA VAL A 53 0.74 -5.60 6.95
C VAL A 53 -0.21 -4.96 5.96
N LEU A 54 -0.14 -3.65 5.85
CA LEU A 54 -0.93 -2.84 4.94
C LEU A 54 -0.07 -2.42 3.76
N GLN A 55 -0.53 -2.61 2.54
CA GLN A 55 0.20 -2.24 1.33
C GLN A 55 -0.65 -1.31 0.45
N LYS A 56 -0.02 -0.28 -0.12
CA LYS A 56 -0.60 0.52 -1.20
C LYS A 56 0.32 0.53 -2.41
N THR A 57 -0.20 0.08 -3.54
CA THR A 57 0.52 0.11 -4.81
C THR A 57 0.48 1.51 -5.44
N LEU A 58 1.64 2.13 -5.60
CA LEU A 58 1.79 3.43 -6.24
C LEU A 58 1.95 3.25 -7.75
N ARG A 59 0.97 3.75 -8.51
CA ARG A 59 1.07 3.89 -9.98
C ARG A 59 1.55 5.29 -10.29
N LYS A 60 2.61 5.42 -11.11
CA LYS A 60 2.99 6.73 -11.65
C LYS A 60 1.81 7.26 -12.47
N LYS A 61 1.31 8.46 -12.14
CA LYS A 61 0.42 9.18 -13.05
C LYS A 61 1.22 9.45 -14.34
N VAL A 62 0.78 8.85 -15.44
CA VAL A 62 1.25 9.28 -16.75
C VAL A 62 0.68 10.68 -16.96
N GLN A 63 1.53 11.69 -16.87
CA GLN A 63 1.13 13.04 -17.30
C GLN A 63 1.04 12.98 -18.82
N THR A 64 -0.15 12.78 -19.36
CA THR A 64 -0.41 13.13 -20.75
C THR A 64 -0.49 14.64 -20.77
N ASN A 65 0.59 15.31 -21.16
CA ASN A 65 0.55 16.71 -21.52
C ASN A 65 -0.53 16.85 -22.61
N GLY A 66 -1.65 17.48 -22.25
CA GLY A 66 -2.77 17.65 -23.15
C GLY A 66 -2.31 18.31 -24.44
N THR A 67 -2.58 17.66 -25.57
CA THR A 67 -2.55 18.30 -26.87
C THR A 67 -3.61 19.39 -26.84
N ILE A 68 -3.16 20.63 -27.03
CA ILE A 68 -3.99 21.82 -27.21
C ILE A 68 -4.80 21.60 -28.48
N GLU A 69 -6.13 21.74 -28.39
CA GLU A 69 -6.95 22.25 -29.49
C GLU A 69 -7.43 23.65 -29.11
#